data_AF-A0ABD6BA34-F1
#
_entry.id   AF-A0ABD6BA34-F1
#
_cell.length_a   1.000
_cell.length_b   1.000
_cell.length_c   1.000
_cell.angle_alpha   90.00
_cell.angle_beta   90.00
_cell.angle_gamma   90.00
#
_symmetry.space_group_name_H-M   'P 1'
#
loop_
_entity.id
_entity.type
_entity.pdbx_description
1 polymer ?
#
loop_
_entity_poly.entity_id
_entity_poly.type
_entity_poly.pdbx_seq_one_letter_code
_entity_poly.pdbx_strand_id
1 'polypeptide(L)' 'MSTPEPRFDRVPAPAPPQHGDAWYAPDTLAQYESAPGVVATVSRNGGEKRATEFAYDAREPP' A
#
# COMPACT_ATOMS: atom_id res chain seq x y z
N MET A 1 12.48 -26.41 -0.11
CA MET A 1 11.93 -26.19 1.23
C MET A 1 10.67 -25.37 1.03
N SER A 2 9.49 -25.98 1.18
CA SER A 2 8.21 -25.29 0.98
C SER A 2 7.88 -24.49 2.23
N THR A 3 7.83 -23.17 2.10
CA THR A 3 7.35 -22.27 3.16
C THR A 3 5.88 -22.60 3.42
N PRO A 4 5.45 -22.88 4.67
CA PRO A 4 4.05 -23.17 4.94
C PRO A 4 3.23 -21.91 4.67
N GLU A 5 2.38 -21.94 3.65
CA GLU A 5 1.43 -20.87 3.39
C GLU A 5 0.51 -20.70 4.61
N PRO A 6 0.28 -19.47 5.09
CA PRO A 6 -0.60 -19.24 6.23
C PRO A 6 -2.02 -19.69 5.88
N ARG A 7 -2.53 -20.69 6.61
CA ARG A 7 -3.96 -21.03 6.59
C ARG A 7 -4.69 -19.89 7.29
N PHE A 8 -5.32 -19.00 6.51
CA PHE A 8 -6.17 -17.94 7.05
C PHE A 8 -7.48 -18.52 7.59
N ASP A 9 -7.44 -19.19 8.75
CA ASP A 9 -8.65 -19.62 9.49
C ASP A 9 -9.58 -18.44 9.84
N ARG A 10 -9.04 -17.21 9.81
CA ARG A 10 -9.78 -15.95 9.79
C ARG A 10 -9.10 -14.93 8.88
N VAL A 11 -9.89 -14.24 8.08
CA VAL A 11 -9.45 -13.08 7.30
C VAL A 11 -9.07 -11.96 8.29
N PRO A 12 -7.86 -11.38 8.20
CA PRO A 12 -7.47 -10.26 9.05
C PRO A 12 -8.39 -9.07 8.82
N ALA A 13 -8.58 -8.26 9.86
CA ALA A 13 -9.35 -7.03 9.71
C ALA A 13 -8.73 -6.15 8.60
N PRO A 14 -9.55 -5.50 7.77
CA PRO A 14 -9.04 -4.58 6.76
C PRO A 14 -8.27 -3.43 7.42
N ALA A 15 -7.27 -2.89 6.72
CA ALA A 15 -6.52 -1.74 7.19
C ALA A 15 -7.45 -0.52 7.40
N PRO A 16 -7.12 0.42 8.29
CA PRO A 16 -7.90 1.65 8.41
C PRO A 16 -7.81 2.49 7.12
N PRO A 17 -8.83 3.28 6.76
CA PRO A 17 -8.79 4.12 5.56
C PRO A 17 -7.67 5.17 5.57
N GLN A 18 -7.16 5.55 6.73
CA GLN A 18 -6.02 6.48 6.85
C GLN A 18 -4.67 5.77 6.71
N HIS A 19 -4.68 4.45 6.51
CA HIS A 19 -3.47 3.67 6.29
C HIS A 19 -2.96 3.93 4.88
N GLY A 20 -1.70 4.37 4.73
CA GLY A 20 -1.11 4.64 3.40
C GLY A 20 -1.17 3.42 2.47
N ASP A 21 -1.06 2.22 3.03
CA ASP A 21 -1.13 0.96 2.26
C ASP A 21 -2.55 0.48 1.94
N ALA A 22 -3.58 1.16 2.44
CA ALA A 22 -4.93 0.86 2.03
C ALA A 22 -5.16 1.46 0.64
N TRP A 23 -5.48 0.61 -0.34
CA TRP A 23 -5.82 1.06 -1.69
C TRP A 23 -7.03 2.04 -1.69
N TYR A 24 -7.90 1.92 -0.68
CA TYR A 24 -9.06 2.79 -0.44
C TYR A 24 -8.74 4.02 0.42
N ALA A 25 -7.47 4.26 0.75
CA ALA A 25 -7.12 5.49 1.45
C ALA A 25 -7.36 6.70 0.55
N PRO A 26 -7.93 7.79 1.09
CA PRO A 26 -8.31 8.95 0.30
C PRO A 26 -7.12 9.64 -0.37
N ASP A 27 -5.92 9.48 0.21
CA ASP A 27 -4.68 10.07 -0.30
C ASP A 27 -3.92 9.14 -1.26
N THR A 28 -4.34 7.86 -1.39
CA THR A 28 -3.74 6.90 -2.31
C THR A 28 -4.26 7.15 -3.73
N LEU A 29 -3.34 7.40 -4.65
CA LEU A 29 -3.66 7.75 -6.03
C LEU A 29 -3.51 6.54 -6.96
N ALA A 30 -2.47 5.75 -6.74
CA ALA A 30 -2.22 4.54 -7.51
C ALA A 30 -1.47 3.53 -6.66
N GLN A 31 -1.83 2.26 -6.82
CA GLN A 31 -1.10 1.14 -6.24
C GLN A 31 -1.09 0.00 -7.26
N TYR A 32 0.11 -0.48 -7.60
CA TYR A 32 0.26 -1.51 -8.62
C TYR A 32 1.50 -2.37 -8.39
N GLU A 33 1.42 -3.61 -8.86
CA GLU A 33 2.55 -4.52 -8.89
C GLU A 33 3.49 -4.13 -10.05
N SER A 34 4.66 -3.58 -9.72
CA SER A 34 5.65 -3.15 -10.71
C SER A 34 6.54 -4.29 -11.19
N ALA A 35 6.75 -5.27 -10.31
CA ALA A 35 7.44 -6.54 -10.54
C ALA A 35 6.83 -7.62 -9.61
N PRO A 36 7.03 -8.92 -9.88
CA PRO A 36 6.46 -9.99 -9.07
C PRO A 36 6.71 -9.81 -7.57
N GLY A 37 5.64 -9.59 -6.80
CA GLY A 37 5.68 -9.37 -5.35
C GLY A 37 6.07 -7.95 -4.89
N VAL A 38 6.43 -7.06 -5.81
CA VAL A 38 6.81 -5.67 -5.51
C VAL A 38 5.65 -4.74 -5.80
N VAL A 39 5.12 -4.09 -4.77
CA VAL A 39 3.99 -3.18 -4.89
C VAL A 39 4.47 -1.75 -4.74
N ALA A 40 4.29 -0.95 -5.79
CA ALA A 40 4.53 0.47 -5.78
C ALA A 40 3.25 1.23 -5.40
N THR A 41 3.39 2.23 -4.54
CA THR A 41 2.30 3.08 -4.06
C THR A 41 2.65 4.54 -4.33
N VAL A 42 1.71 5.27 -4.95
CA VAL A 42 1.78 6.72 -5.15
C VAL A 42 0.68 7.36 -4.32
N SER A 43 1.07 8.26 -3.42
CA SER A 43 0.14 8.97 -2.56
C SER A 43 0.37 10.48 -2.58
N ARG A 44 -0.65 11.24 -2.16
CA ARG A 44 -0.57 12.68 -1.98
C ARG A 44 -0.09 12.99 -0.57
N ASN A 45 0.96 13.79 -0.42
CA ASN A 45 1.28 14.40 0.86
C ASN A 45 0.38 15.61 1.07
N GLY A 46 -0.31 15.65 2.20
CA GLY A 46 -1.26 16.70 2.62
C GLY A 46 -0.60 18.04 2.96
N GLY A 47 0.26 18.56 2.08
CA GLY A 47 0.88 19.87 2.22
C GLY A 47 -0.10 21.00 1.97
N GLU A 48 -0.40 21.77 3.02
CA GLU A 48 -1.06 23.07 2.87
C GLU A 48 -0.15 23.99 2.04
N LYS A 49 -0.66 24.46 0.90
CA LYS A 49 -0.14 25.53 0.01
C LYS A 49 0.59 25.06 -1.25
N ARG A 50 -0.19 25.05 -2.34
CA ARG A 50 0.17 25.26 -3.76
C ARG A 50 1.13 24.30 -4.45
N ALA A 51 1.87 23.45 -3.76
CA ALA A 51 2.59 22.32 -4.36
C ALA A 51 1.99 21.02 -3.82
N THR A 52 1.24 20.31 -4.65
CA THR A 52 0.84 18.93 -4.32
C THR A 52 2.12 18.09 -4.36
N GLU A 53 2.65 17.74 -3.20
CA GLU A 53 3.78 16.83 -3.09
C GLU A 53 3.26 15.40 -3.22
N PHE A 54 3.96 14.59 -4.02
CA PHE A 54 3.67 13.16 -4.16
C PHE A 54 4.70 12.37 -3.35
N ALA A 55 4.22 11.36 -2.63
CA ALA A 55 5.05 10.35 -2.00
C ALA A 55 5.04 9.08 -2.84
N TYR A 56 6.20 8.43 -2.91
CA TYR A 56 6.43 7.18 -3.62
C TYR A 56 6.99 6.17 -2.63
N ASP A 57 6.31 5.04 -2.49
CA ASP A 57 6.73 3.93 -1.65
C ASP A 57 6.75 2.64 -2.46
N ALA A 58 7.66 1.73 -2.12
CA ALA A 58 7.76 0.41 -2.74
C ALA A 58 7.91 -0.65 -1.65
N ARG A 59 6.98 -1.60 -1.64
CA ARG A 59 7.04 -2.76 -0.75
C ARG A 59 7.56 -3.96 -1.51
N GLU A 60 8.67 -4.52 -1.05
CA GLU A 60 9.23 -5.78 -1.53
C GLU A 60 8.55 -6.99 -0.85
N PRO A 61 8.54 -8.15 -1.51
CA PRO A 61 8.02 -9.38 -0.90
C PRO A 61 8.91 -9.81 0.30
N PRO A 62 8.32 -10.42 1.35
CA PRO A 62 9.04 -10.86 2.54
C PRO A 62 10.02 -12.01 2.29
#